data_AF-A0A937USQ4-F1
#
_entry.id   AF-A0A937USQ4-F1
#
_cell.length_a   1.000
_cell.length_b   1.000
_cell.length_c   1.000
_cell.angle_alpha   90.00
_cell.angle_beta   90.00
_cell.angle_gamma   90.00
#
_symmetry.space_group_name_H-M   'P 1'
#
loop_
_entity.id
_entity.type
_entity.pdbx_description
1 polymer ?
#
loop_
_entity_poly.entity_id
_entity_poly.type
_entity_poly.pdbx_seq_one_letter_code
_entity_poly.pdbx_strand_id
1 'polypeptide(L)'
;MASREARPAAAAPADELTAELAAELELDLELEGEEGRARPTAADPAALADFAARYSFGLDPFQIEACEALAAGEGVLVAAPTGAGKTIVGEFAAFLALRGGRRCFYTTPIKALSNQKYADLVAAHGAANVGLLTGDTSRNGDAPVVVMTTEVLRNMLYATPERSRRLDDLAYVVMDEVHYLADRQRGAVWEEVIIHLPAHVQVVSLSATVSNAEEFAQWLVTVRGHTRVILSEHRPVPLWQHVLADRTLYDLDGRLGDDLRQLLRGERAAVRAVAE
;
A
#
# COMPACT_ATOMS: atom_id res chain seq x y z
N MET A 1 10.43 -40.91 -70.11
CA MET A 1 9.14 -40.45 -69.55
C MET A 1 9.45 -39.61 -68.33
N ALA A 2 8.90 -38.39 -68.31
CA ALA A 2 9.47 -37.19 -67.70
C ALA A 2 9.63 -37.20 -66.17
N SER A 3 10.78 -36.69 -65.72
CA SER A 3 11.06 -36.25 -64.35
C SER A 3 10.10 -35.15 -63.93
N ARG A 4 9.54 -35.28 -62.73
CA ARG A 4 8.59 -34.35 -62.12
C ARG A 4 9.39 -33.42 -61.19
N GLU A 5 9.76 -32.23 -61.68
CA GLU A 5 10.30 -31.16 -60.84
C GLU A 5 9.20 -30.62 -59.91
N ALA A 6 9.50 -30.57 -58.61
CA ALA A 6 8.65 -29.99 -57.59
C ALA A 6 8.69 -28.46 -57.69
N ARG A 7 7.52 -27.82 -57.81
CA ARG A 7 7.38 -26.37 -57.62
C ARG A 7 7.61 -26.02 -56.14
N PRO A 8 8.33 -24.93 -55.81
CA PRO A 8 8.39 -24.45 -54.44
C PRO A 8 7.02 -23.91 -54.00
N ALA A 9 6.63 -24.22 -52.76
CA ALA A 9 5.48 -23.61 -52.12
C ALA A 9 5.76 -22.12 -51.88
N ALA A 10 4.85 -21.26 -52.34
CA ALA A 10 4.91 -19.83 -52.03
C ALA A 10 4.69 -19.66 -50.52
N ALA A 11 5.68 -19.07 -49.84
CA ALA A 11 5.49 -18.60 -48.48
C ALA A 11 4.50 -17.43 -48.51
N ALA A 12 3.43 -17.52 -47.71
CA ALA A 12 2.57 -16.38 -47.45
C ALA A 12 3.41 -15.26 -46.79
N PRO A 13 3.20 -13.98 -47.15
CA PRO A 13 3.94 -12.88 -46.54
C PRO A 13 3.59 -12.83 -45.04
N ALA A 14 4.62 -12.76 -44.20
CA ALA A 14 4.52 -12.75 -42.74
C ALA A 14 3.77 -11.50 -42.19
N ASP A 15 3.48 -10.51 -43.03
CA ASP A 15 2.87 -9.24 -42.63
C ASP A 15 1.33 -9.28 -42.59
N GLU A 16 0.66 -10.18 -43.32
CA GLU A 16 -0.82 -10.27 -43.32
C GLU A 16 -1.36 -10.98 -42.07
N LEU A 17 -0.67 -12.00 -41.57
CA LEU A 17 -1.05 -12.73 -40.35
C LEU A 17 -0.93 -11.88 -39.08
N THR A 18 -0.03 -10.89 -39.06
CA THR A 18 0.12 -9.95 -37.94
C THR A 18 -0.95 -8.86 -37.92
N ALA A 19 -1.48 -8.46 -39.08
CA ALA A 19 -2.53 -7.45 -39.18
C ALA A 19 -3.91 -8.03 -38.81
N GLU A 20 -4.19 -9.28 -39.20
CA GLU A 20 -5.44 -9.97 -38.82
C GLU A 20 -5.50 -10.28 -37.32
N LEU A 21 -4.38 -10.72 -36.71
CA LEU A 21 -4.30 -10.95 -35.26
C LEU A 21 -4.37 -9.65 -34.45
N ALA A 22 -3.80 -8.55 -34.97
CA ALA A 22 -3.88 -7.23 -34.35
C ALA A 22 -5.30 -6.65 -34.43
N ALA A 23 -6.01 -6.87 -35.54
CA ALA A 23 -7.39 -6.44 -35.70
C ALA A 23 -8.37 -7.27 -34.85
N GLU A 24 -8.15 -8.59 -34.70
CA GLU A 24 -8.93 -9.40 -33.74
C GLU A 24 -8.70 -8.95 -32.29
N LEU A 25 -7.47 -8.59 -31.91
CA LEU A 25 -7.15 -8.06 -30.59
C LEU A 25 -7.69 -6.63 -30.35
N GLU A 26 -7.78 -5.80 -31.40
CA GLU A 26 -8.39 -4.46 -31.31
C GLU A 26 -9.92 -4.52 -31.25
N LEU A 27 -10.56 -5.48 -31.94
CA LEU A 27 -12.01 -5.69 -31.93
C LEU A 27 -12.54 -6.28 -30.60
N ASP A 28 -11.72 -7.04 -29.86
CA ASP A 28 -12.07 -7.53 -28.53
C ASP A 28 -12.02 -6.42 -27.45
N LEU A 29 -11.29 -5.33 -27.68
CA LEU A 29 -11.17 -4.20 -26.72
C LEU A 29 -12.33 -3.19 -26.79
N GLU A 30 -13.11 -3.17 -27.87
CA GLU A 30 -14.21 -2.20 -28.07
C GLU A 30 -15.61 -2.76 -27.77
N LEU A 31 -15.74 -4.06 -27.46
CA LEU A 31 -17.04 -4.72 -27.23
C LEU A 31 -17.35 -5.11 -25.77
N GLU A 32 -16.43 -4.88 -24.83
CA GLU A 32 -16.77 -4.88 -23.39
C GLU A 32 -17.40 -3.53 -23.01
N GLY A 33 -18.68 -3.42 -23.35
CA GLY A 33 -19.53 -2.29 -23.02
C GLY A 33 -19.45 -1.88 -21.54
N GLU A 34 -19.76 -0.61 -21.32
CA GLU A 34 -19.83 0.11 -20.05
C GLU A 34 -20.75 -0.49 -18.95
N GLU A 35 -21.17 -1.75 -19.06
CA GLU A 35 -22.13 -2.42 -18.17
C GLU A 35 -21.46 -3.20 -17.01
N GLY A 36 -20.12 -3.19 -16.91
CA GLY A 36 -19.37 -3.92 -15.87
C GLY A 36 -18.67 -3.07 -14.81
N ARG A 37 -18.69 -1.73 -14.88
CA ARG A 37 -18.04 -0.91 -13.84
C ARG A 37 -18.84 -1.00 -12.54
N ALA A 38 -18.37 -1.81 -11.61
CA ALA A 38 -18.81 -1.76 -10.21
C ALA A 38 -18.87 -0.28 -9.79
N ARG A 39 -20.08 0.18 -9.43
CA ARG A 39 -20.28 1.55 -8.98
C ARG A 39 -19.28 1.85 -7.86
N PRO A 40 -18.63 3.03 -7.88
CA PRO A 40 -17.93 3.54 -6.71
C PRO A 40 -18.82 3.34 -5.48
N THR A 41 -18.24 2.87 -4.38
CA THR A 41 -18.91 2.82 -3.07
C THR A 41 -19.61 4.16 -2.87
N ALA A 42 -20.94 4.15 -2.76
CA ALA A 42 -21.72 5.38 -2.65
C ALA A 42 -21.18 6.18 -1.46
N ALA A 43 -20.98 7.48 -1.65
CA ALA A 43 -20.36 8.30 -0.63
C ALA A 43 -21.15 8.20 0.69
N ASP A 44 -20.46 7.88 1.79
CA ASP A 44 -21.08 7.74 3.12
C ASP A 44 -20.45 8.73 4.11
N PRO A 45 -20.95 9.97 4.17
CA PRO A 45 -20.42 11.00 5.07
C PRO A 45 -20.60 10.64 6.55
N ALA A 46 -21.55 9.77 6.90
CA ALA A 46 -21.79 9.37 8.29
C ALA A 46 -20.77 8.33 8.77
N ALA A 47 -20.14 7.58 7.86
CA ALA A 47 -19.18 6.54 8.20
C ALA A 47 -18.00 7.07 9.02
N LEU A 48 -17.47 8.26 8.69
CA LEU A 48 -16.36 8.85 9.43
C LEU A 48 -16.75 9.19 10.88
N ALA A 49 -17.94 9.76 11.09
CA ALA A 49 -18.43 10.08 12.43
C ALA A 49 -18.62 8.80 13.27
N ASP A 50 -19.25 7.77 12.70
CA ASP A 50 -19.45 6.47 13.35
C ASP A 50 -18.12 5.78 13.69
N PHE A 51 -17.12 5.91 12.83
CA PHE A 51 -15.80 5.36 13.05
C PHE A 51 -15.02 6.13 14.11
N ALA A 52 -14.99 7.46 14.02
CA ALA A 52 -14.30 8.32 14.98
C ALA A 52 -14.84 8.13 16.40
N ALA A 53 -16.16 7.89 16.55
CA ALA A 53 -16.79 7.60 17.84
C ALA A 53 -16.28 6.32 18.54
N ARG A 54 -15.52 5.46 17.85
CA ARG A 54 -14.89 4.26 18.42
C ARG A 54 -13.62 4.55 19.22
N TYR A 55 -13.03 5.73 19.04
CA TYR A 55 -11.81 6.13 19.70
C TYR A 55 -12.11 7.08 20.86
N SER A 56 -11.30 7.00 21.92
CA SER A 56 -11.37 7.92 23.06
C SER A 56 -10.64 9.25 22.82
N PHE A 57 -10.08 9.42 21.61
CA PHE A 57 -9.32 10.58 21.18
C PHE A 57 -9.82 11.06 19.81
N GLY A 58 -9.58 12.34 19.50
CA GLY A 58 -9.91 12.91 18.20
C GLY A 58 -8.91 12.49 17.12
N LEU A 59 -9.37 12.44 15.87
CA LEU A 59 -8.50 12.15 14.72
C LEU A 59 -7.72 13.40 14.30
N ASP A 60 -6.49 13.20 13.83
CA ASP A 60 -5.66 14.28 13.31
C ASP A 60 -6.19 14.79 11.96
N PRO A 61 -5.91 16.06 11.58
CA PRO A 61 -6.42 16.62 10.32
C PRO A 61 -6.12 15.79 9.07
N PHE A 62 -4.90 15.24 8.95
CA PHE A 62 -4.53 14.40 7.81
C PHE A 62 -5.28 13.05 7.79
N GLN A 63 -5.66 12.54 8.97
CA GLN A 63 -6.45 11.32 9.08
C GLN A 63 -7.90 11.58 8.66
N ILE A 64 -8.47 12.72 9.08
CA ILE A 64 -9.81 13.16 8.67
C ILE A 64 -9.86 13.32 7.15
N GLU A 65 -8.93 14.07 6.57
CA GLU A 65 -8.86 14.28 5.11
C GLU A 65 -8.78 12.95 4.35
N ALA A 66 -7.94 12.01 4.81
CA ALA A 66 -7.82 10.70 4.19
C ALA A 66 -9.11 9.87 4.29
N CYS A 67 -9.76 9.90 5.45
CA CYS A 67 -11.01 9.20 5.64
C CYS A 67 -12.15 9.82 4.81
N GLU A 68 -12.21 11.15 4.70
CA GLU A 68 -13.19 11.83 3.84
C GLU A 68 -13.00 11.46 2.37
N ALA A 69 -11.76 11.42 1.88
CA ALA A 69 -11.45 10.99 0.52
C ALA A 69 -11.88 9.53 0.27
N LEU A 70 -11.59 8.61 1.20
CA LEU A 70 -12.03 7.23 1.11
C LEU A 70 -13.55 7.09 1.15
N ALA A 71 -14.22 7.86 2.00
CA ALA A 71 -15.67 7.90 2.09
C ALA A 71 -16.31 8.50 0.84
N ALA A 72 -15.61 9.37 0.10
CA ALA A 72 -16.02 9.89 -1.20
C ALA A 72 -15.72 8.93 -2.37
N GLY A 73 -15.05 7.81 -2.09
CA GLY A 73 -14.72 6.77 -3.05
C GLY A 73 -13.39 6.97 -3.78
N GLU A 74 -12.53 7.88 -3.33
CA GLU A 74 -11.16 8.06 -3.83
C GLU A 74 -10.21 7.01 -3.21
N GLY A 75 -9.15 6.65 -3.93
CA GLY A 75 -7.96 6.07 -3.31
C GLY A 75 -7.19 7.12 -2.50
N VAL A 76 -6.26 6.69 -1.65
CA VAL A 76 -5.42 7.63 -0.88
C VAL A 76 -3.97 7.20 -0.82
N LEU A 77 -3.09 8.19 -0.84
CA LEU A 77 -1.69 8.07 -0.45
C LEU A 77 -1.45 8.97 0.75
N VAL A 78 -1.10 8.38 1.88
CA VAL A 78 -0.78 9.08 3.12
C VAL A 78 0.69 8.91 3.42
N ALA A 79 1.47 9.99 3.33
CA ALA A 79 2.86 10.02 3.77
C ALA A 79 2.97 10.86 5.05
N ALA A 80 3.27 10.20 6.17
CA ALA A 80 3.43 10.86 7.47
C ALA A 80 4.47 10.14 8.34
N PRO A 81 5.10 10.81 9.33
CA PRO A 81 6.10 10.18 10.20
C PRO A 81 5.59 8.89 10.87
N THR A 82 6.50 7.96 11.13
CA THR A 82 6.19 6.79 11.98
C THR A 82 5.77 7.26 13.36
N GLY A 83 4.71 6.66 13.89
CA GLY A 83 4.08 7.07 15.15
C GLY A 83 3.02 8.17 15.00
N ALA A 84 2.77 8.71 13.79
CA ALA A 84 1.72 9.71 13.56
C ALA A 84 0.28 9.15 13.46
N GLY A 85 0.08 7.84 13.66
CA GLY A 85 -1.25 7.24 13.64
C GLY A 85 -1.84 6.96 12.25
N LYS A 86 -1.02 6.84 11.19
CA LYS A 86 -1.48 6.49 9.82
C LYS A 86 -2.41 5.28 9.76
N THR A 87 -2.22 4.33 10.66
CA THR A 87 -3.03 3.10 10.79
C THR A 87 -4.54 3.38 10.84
N ILE A 88 -4.96 4.51 11.42
CA ILE A 88 -6.37 4.94 11.46
C ILE A 88 -7.01 4.92 10.08
N VAL A 89 -6.28 5.32 9.04
CA VAL A 89 -6.78 5.38 7.66
C VAL A 89 -7.00 3.97 7.08
N GLY A 90 -6.10 3.04 7.38
CA GLY A 90 -6.25 1.63 6.99
C GLY A 90 -7.38 0.91 7.76
N GLU A 91 -7.53 1.21 9.05
CA GLU A 91 -8.64 0.72 9.88
C GLU A 91 -9.98 1.27 9.38
N PHE A 92 -10.02 2.52 8.93
CA PHE A 92 -11.21 3.12 8.34
C PHE A 92 -11.62 2.42 7.03
N ALA A 93 -10.67 2.06 6.16
CA ALA A 93 -10.95 1.30 4.95
C ALA A 93 -11.56 -0.08 5.27
N ALA A 94 -11.03 -0.79 6.28
CA ALA A 94 -11.60 -2.04 6.76
C ALA A 94 -13.02 -1.85 7.34
N PHE A 95 -13.24 -0.76 8.07
CA PHE A 95 -14.55 -0.40 8.59
C PHE A 95 -15.57 -0.12 7.47
N LEU A 96 -15.20 0.65 6.44
CA LEU A 96 -16.04 0.92 5.28
C LEU A 96 -16.40 -0.36 4.54
N ALA A 97 -15.43 -1.25 4.33
CA ALA A 97 -15.67 -2.53 3.69
C ALA A 97 -16.73 -3.34 4.45
N LEU A 98 -16.56 -3.52 5.76
CA LEU A 98 -17.51 -4.24 6.61
C LEU A 98 -18.91 -3.60 6.59
N ARG A 99 -18.97 -2.28 6.69
CA ARG A 99 -20.23 -1.52 6.67
C ARG A 99 -20.96 -1.66 5.33
N GLY A 100 -20.23 -1.71 4.23
CA GLY A 100 -20.76 -1.91 2.88
C GLY A 100 -21.01 -3.37 2.49
N GLY A 101 -20.72 -4.34 3.37
CA GLY A 101 -20.79 -5.77 3.04
C GLY A 101 -19.78 -6.19 1.95
N ARG A 102 -18.65 -5.49 1.87
CA ARG A 102 -17.55 -5.70 0.92
C ARG A 102 -16.32 -6.25 1.64
N ARG A 103 -15.27 -6.60 0.87
CA ARG A 103 -13.99 -7.03 1.42
C ARG A 103 -12.94 -5.92 1.48
N CYS A 104 -12.04 -6.07 2.44
CA CYS A 104 -10.80 -5.31 2.56
C CYS A 104 -9.62 -6.27 2.73
N PHE A 105 -8.59 -6.11 1.90
CA PHE A 105 -7.31 -6.76 2.15
C PHE A 105 -6.33 -5.76 2.74
N TYR A 106 -5.72 -6.14 3.88
CA TYR A 106 -4.71 -5.33 4.54
C TYR A 106 -3.36 -6.00 4.35
N THR A 107 -2.53 -5.41 3.49
CA THR A 107 -1.20 -5.94 3.18
C THR A 107 -0.13 -5.26 4.00
N THR A 108 0.88 -6.05 4.38
CA THR A 108 2.05 -5.60 5.14
C THR A 108 3.31 -6.22 4.51
N PRO A 109 4.49 -5.60 4.63
CA PRO A 109 5.69 -6.10 3.95
C PRO A 109 6.28 -7.35 4.61
N ILE A 110 5.99 -7.61 5.90
CA ILE A 110 6.55 -8.75 6.64
C ILE A 110 5.52 -9.43 7.53
N LYS A 111 5.70 -10.74 7.73
CA LYS A 111 4.79 -11.59 8.53
C LYS A 111 4.58 -11.10 9.96
N ALA A 112 5.62 -10.54 10.59
CA ALA A 112 5.52 -10.03 11.96
C ALA A 112 4.49 -8.89 12.05
N LEU A 113 4.51 -7.97 11.09
CA LEU A 113 3.52 -6.88 10.99
C LEU A 113 2.14 -7.41 10.62
N SER A 114 2.06 -8.44 9.76
CA SER A 114 0.77 -9.11 9.47
C SER A 114 0.13 -9.68 10.73
N ASN A 115 0.91 -10.37 11.58
CA ASN A 115 0.41 -10.93 12.84
C ASN A 115 -0.04 -9.87 13.83
N GLN A 116 0.73 -8.78 13.96
CA GLN A 116 0.35 -7.65 14.81
C GLN A 116 -0.95 -7.02 14.31
N LYS A 117 -1.04 -6.71 13.01
CA LYS A 117 -2.22 -6.10 12.43
C LYS A 117 -3.46 -6.98 12.49
N TYR A 118 -3.29 -8.30 12.35
CA TYR A 118 -4.35 -9.27 12.56
C TYR A 118 -4.90 -9.19 13.99
N ALA A 119 -4.03 -9.15 15.01
CA ALA A 119 -4.47 -9.03 16.40
C ALA A 119 -5.24 -7.72 16.66
N ASP A 120 -4.74 -6.60 16.13
CA ASP A 120 -5.40 -5.29 16.24
C ASP A 120 -6.80 -5.31 15.61
N LEU A 121 -6.92 -5.80 14.37
CA LEU A 121 -8.19 -5.85 13.66
C LEU A 121 -9.16 -6.86 14.26
N VAL A 122 -8.68 -7.98 14.80
CA VAL A 122 -9.52 -8.93 15.56
C VAL A 122 -10.09 -8.27 16.81
N ALA A 123 -9.29 -7.47 17.52
CA ALA A 123 -9.77 -6.72 18.68
C ALA A 123 -10.86 -5.71 18.29
N ALA A 124 -10.72 -5.04 17.13
CA ALA A 124 -11.66 -4.04 16.65
C ALA A 124 -12.95 -4.61 16.02
N HIS A 125 -12.86 -5.74 15.32
CA HIS A 125 -13.95 -6.26 14.47
C HIS A 125 -14.40 -7.69 14.81
N GLY A 126 -13.70 -8.38 15.72
CA GLY A 126 -13.97 -9.76 16.12
C GLY A 126 -13.36 -10.79 15.18
N ALA A 127 -12.97 -11.94 15.74
CA ALA A 127 -12.26 -13.00 15.02
C ALA A 127 -13.04 -13.63 13.86
N ALA A 128 -14.38 -13.55 13.86
CA ALA A 128 -15.22 -14.03 12.77
C ALA A 128 -15.06 -13.18 11.49
N ASN A 129 -14.74 -11.89 11.65
CA ASN A 129 -14.67 -10.94 10.54
C ASN A 129 -13.25 -10.73 9.99
N VAL A 130 -12.24 -11.33 10.64
CA VAL A 130 -10.84 -11.08 10.30
C VAL A 130 -10.09 -12.38 10.05
N GLY A 131 -9.41 -12.43 8.91
CA GLY A 131 -8.53 -13.51 8.47
C GLY A 131 -7.06 -13.11 8.44
N LEU A 132 -6.20 -14.12 8.39
CA LEU A 132 -4.75 -13.98 8.20
C LEU A 132 -4.28 -14.97 7.13
N LEU A 133 -3.67 -14.45 6.08
CA LEU A 133 -3.02 -15.23 5.03
C LEU A 133 -1.54 -14.82 4.90
N THR A 134 -0.64 -15.67 5.35
CA THR A 134 0.80 -15.57 5.07
C THR A 134 1.23 -16.77 4.23
N GLY A 135 2.45 -16.76 3.71
CA GLY A 135 2.96 -17.90 2.90
C GLY A 135 2.95 -19.26 3.63
N ASP A 136 2.86 -19.26 4.95
CA ASP A 136 2.90 -20.44 5.83
C ASP A 136 1.66 -20.61 6.73
N THR A 137 0.85 -19.57 6.92
CA THR A 137 -0.32 -19.60 7.81
C THR A 137 -1.56 -19.16 7.05
N SER A 138 -2.63 -19.94 7.18
CA SER A 138 -3.96 -19.58 6.70
C SER A 138 -4.98 -19.72 7.82
N ARG A 139 -5.63 -18.62 8.19
CA ARG A 139 -6.67 -18.56 9.22
C ARG A 139 -7.82 -17.71 8.72
N ASN A 140 -9.04 -18.25 8.74
CA ASN A 140 -10.26 -17.54 8.32
C ASN A 140 -10.08 -16.78 6.99
N GLY A 141 -9.53 -17.45 5.96
CA GLY A 141 -9.13 -16.81 4.70
C GLY A 141 -10.27 -16.28 3.84
N ASP A 142 -11.52 -16.61 4.18
CA ASP A 142 -12.75 -16.13 3.55
C ASP A 142 -13.43 -15.03 4.37
N ALA A 143 -12.76 -14.51 5.39
CA ALA A 143 -13.22 -13.35 6.15
C ALA A 143 -13.41 -12.12 5.24
N PRO A 144 -14.31 -11.19 5.60
CA PRO A 144 -14.46 -9.93 4.88
C PRO A 144 -13.21 -9.05 4.99
N VAL A 145 -12.50 -9.07 6.11
CA VAL A 145 -11.20 -8.40 6.25
C VAL A 145 -10.10 -9.45 6.34
N VAL A 146 -9.10 -9.39 5.47
CA VAL A 146 -7.98 -10.35 5.50
C VAL A 146 -6.66 -9.61 5.55
N VAL A 147 -5.89 -9.89 6.60
CA VAL A 147 -4.50 -9.42 6.72
C VAL A 147 -3.58 -10.39 6.00
N MET A 148 -2.67 -9.89 5.19
CA MET A 148 -1.73 -10.73 4.45
C MET A 148 -0.39 -10.05 4.18
N THR A 149 0.60 -10.80 3.70
CA THR A 149 1.80 -10.17 3.11
C THR A 149 1.50 -9.74 1.68
N THR A 150 2.22 -8.73 1.18
CA THR A 150 2.04 -8.23 -0.19
C THR A 150 2.26 -9.32 -1.24
N GLU A 151 3.20 -10.24 -1.00
CA GLU A 151 3.48 -11.37 -1.89
C GLU A 151 2.30 -12.35 -1.97
N VAL A 152 1.56 -12.55 -0.88
CA VAL A 152 0.36 -13.40 -0.89
C VAL A 152 -0.73 -12.78 -1.75
N LEU A 153 -0.94 -11.46 -1.64
CA LEU A 153 -1.89 -10.75 -2.51
C LEU A 153 -1.47 -10.85 -3.97
N ARG A 154 -0.20 -10.55 -4.29
CA ARG A 154 0.35 -10.69 -5.64
C ARG A 154 0.07 -12.08 -6.21
N ASN A 155 0.36 -13.13 -5.45
CA ASN A 155 0.14 -14.50 -5.89
C ASN A 155 -1.35 -14.81 -6.12
N MET A 156 -2.26 -14.18 -5.37
CA MET A 156 -3.70 -14.30 -5.60
C MET A 156 -4.13 -13.60 -6.89
N LEU A 157 -3.56 -12.45 -7.23
CA LEU A 157 -3.86 -11.73 -8.48
C LEU A 157 -3.43 -12.52 -9.73
N TYR A 158 -2.36 -13.30 -9.64
CA TYR A 158 -1.93 -14.18 -10.74
C TYR A 158 -2.57 -15.57 -10.74
N ALA A 159 -3.36 -15.92 -9.72
CA ALA A 159 -3.98 -17.23 -9.66
C ALA A 159 -5.20 -17.35 -10.59
N THR A 160 -5.60 -18.59 -10.89
CA THR A 160 -6.72 -18.93 -11.78
C THR A 160 -8.07 -18.31 -11.33
N PRO A 161 -9.06 -18.21 -12.24
CA PRO A 161 -10.34 -17.52 -12.02
C PRO A 161 -11.12 -17.92 -10.75
N GLU A 162 -10.90 -19.12 -10.23
CA GLU A 162 -11.55 -19.63 -9.02
C GLU A 162 -11.12 -18.88 -7.75
N ARG A 163 -9.85 -18.40 -7.68
CA ARG A 163 -9.38 -17.50 -6.61
C ARG A 163 -9.79 -16.05 -6.85
N SER A 164 -10.11 -15.69 -8.10
CA SER A 164 -10.61 -14.36 -8.48
C SER A 164 -11.98 -14.03 -7.88
N ARG A 165 -12.78 -15.02 -7.46
CA ARG A 165 -14.05 -14.76 -6.76
C ARG A 165 -13.90 -13.96 -5.47
N ARG A 166 -12.74 -14.00 -4.82
CA ARG A 166 -12.44 -13.17 -3.64
C ARG A 166 -12.11 -11.71 -4.00
N LEU A 167 -11.92 -11.42 -5.29
CA LEU A 167 -11.66 -10.09 -5.81
C LEU A 167 -12.95 -9.41 -6.29
N ASP A 168 -14.01 -10.18 -6.61
CA ASP A 168 -15.29 -9.64 -7.10
C ASP A 168 -15.99 -8.72 -6.06
N ASP A 169 -15.84 -9.03 -4.78
CA ASP A 169 -16.38 -8.25 -3.67
C ASP A 169 -15.32 -7.41 -2.94
N LEU A 170 -14.08 -7.36 -3.46
CA LEU A 170 -13.00 -6.54 -2.91
C LEU A 170 -13.24 -5.07 -3.22
N ALA A 171 -13.40 -4.26 -2.18
CA ALA A 171 -13.54 -2.81 -2.33
C ALA A 171 -12.24 -2.06 -2.01
N TYR A 172 -11.48 -2.55 -1.02
CA TYR A 172 -10.31 -1.83 -0.51
C TYR A 172 -9.09 -2.74 -0.43
N VAL A 173 -7.93 -2.20 -0.82
CA VAL A 173 -6.63 -2.78 -0.50
C VAL A 173 -5.82 -1.74 0.26
N VAL A 174 -5.57 -2.02 1.53
CA VAL A 174 -4.60 -1.28 2.33
C VAL A 174 -3.22 -1.83 2.02
N MET A 175 -2.32 -0.94 1.63
CA MET A 175 -0.92 -1.25 1.46
C MET A 175 -0.12 -0.46 2.49
N ASP A 176 0.33 -1.16 3.53
CA ASP A 176 1.03 -0.56 4.67
C ASP A 176 2.55 -0.61 4.47
N GLU A 177 3.22 0.45 4.91
CA GLU A 177 4.65 0.67 4.72
C GLU A 177 5.10 0.72 3.24
N VAL A 178 4.39 1.50 2.42
CA VAL A 178 4.67 1.66 0.97
C VAL A 178 6.09 2.16 0.68
N HIS A 179 6.77 2.75 1.67
CA HIS A 179 8.18 3.12 1.54
C HIS A 179 9.10 1.93 1.20
N TYR A 180 8.66 0.69 1.44
CA TYR A 180 9.31 -0.52 0.92
C TYR A 180 9.29 -0.65 -0.60
N LEU A 181 8.56 0.20 -1.33
CA LEU A 181 8.63 0.27 -2.79
C LEU A 181 10.04 0.60 -3.28
N ALA A 182 10.79 1.42 -2.53
CA ALA A 182 12.18 1.74 -2.86
C ALA A 182 13.15 0.56 -2.61
N ASP A 183 12.68 -0.55 -2.03
CA ASP A 183 13.46 -1.76 -1.84
C ASP A 183 13.66 -2.48 -3.19
N ARG A 184 14.91 -2.68 -3.59
CA ARG A 184 15.26 -3.32 -4.88
C ARG A 184 14.70 -4.72 -5.07
N GLN A 185 14.44 -5.46 -4.00
CA GLN A 185 13.96 -6.84 -4.08
C GLN A 185 12.44 -6.93 -3.94
N ARG A 186 11.82 -5.97 -3.25
CA ARG A 186 10.39 -6.02 -2.91
C ARG A 186 9.54 -5.01 -3.68
N GLY A 187 10.14 -3.96 -4.24
CA GLY A 187 9.42 -2.90 -4.96
C GLY A 187 8.59 -3.43 -6.14
N ALA A 188 9.14 -4.37 -6.92
CA ALA A 188 8.42 -4.98 -8.02
C ALA A 188 7.09 -5.64 -7.61
N VAL A 189 7.04 -6.28 -6.44
CA VAL A 189 5.82 -6.93 -5.93
C VAL A 189 4.72 -5.90 -5.67
N TRP A 190 5.10 -4.71 -5.17
CA TRP A 190 4.16 -3.62 -4.92
C TRP A 190 3.62 -3.03 -6.22
N GLU A 191 4.49 -2.78 -7.18
CA GLU A 191 4.10 -2.30 -8.51
C GLU A 191 3.14 -3.29 -9.19
N GLU A 192 3.49 -4.58 -9.18
CA GLU A 192 2.64 -5.65 -9.70
C GLU A 192 1.25 -5.62 -9.07
N VAL A 193 1.14 -5.50 -7.74
CA VAL A 193 -0.16 -5.43 -7.07
C VAL A 193 -0.96 -4.19 -7.52
N ILE A 194 -0.35 -3.00 -7.53
CA ILE A 194 -1.04 -1.75 -7.88
C ILE A 194 -1.56 -1.80 -9.33
N ILE A 195 -0.74 -2.33 -10.25
CA ILE A 195 -1.09 -2.44 -11.67
C ILE A 195 -2.18 -3.48 -11.91
N HIS A 196 -2.09 -4.66 -11.28
CA HIS A 196 -2.98 -5.78 -11.58
C HIS A 196 -4.27 -5.80 -10.75
N LEU A 197 -4.39 -4.95 -9.73
CA LEU A 197 -5.64 -4.84 -8.99
C LEU A 197 -6.78 -4.38 -9.91
N PRO A 198 -7.99 -4.96 -9.80
CA PRO A 198 -9.14 -4.49 -10.56
C PRO A 198 -9.38 -2.98 -10.38
N ALA A 199 -9.81 -2.29 -11.43
CA ALA A 199 -9.95 -0.83 -11.43
C ALA A 199 -10.95 -0.30 -10.38
N HIS A 200 -11.91 -1.12 -9.96
CA HIS A 200 -12.90 -0.74 -8.94
C HIS A 200 -12.35 -0.77 -7.50
N VAL A 201 -11.17 -1.36 -7.28
CA VAL A 201 -10.57 -1.48 -5.95
C VAL A 201 -9.88 -0.17 -5.57
N GLN A 202 -10.27 0.41 -4.44
CA GLN A 202 -9.63 1.59 -3.86
C GLN A 202 -8.34 1.19 -3.14
N VAL A 203 -7.24 1.84 -3.51
CA VAL A 203 -5.92 1.60 -2.92
C VAL A 203 -5.68 2.61 -1.81
N VAL A 204 -5.33 2.10 -0.62
CA VAL A 204 -4.99 2.89 0.57
C VAL A 204 -3.51 2.70 0.86
N SER A 205 -2.68 3.61 0.34
CA SER A 205 -1.23 3.56 0.46
C SER A 205 -0.77 4.33 1.69
N LEU A 206 -0.24 3.63 2.70
CA LEU A 206 0.29 4.23 3.92
C LEU A 206 1.83 4.18 3.91
N SER A 207 2.48 5.34 4.02
CA SER A 207 3.92 5.44 3.94
C SER A 207 4.52 6.28 5.06
N ALA A 208 5.72 5.93 5.49
CA ALA A 208 6.57 6.87 6.20
C ALA A 208 6.91 8.06 5.27
N THR A 209 7.51 9.11 5.83
CA THR A 209 8.02 10.22 5.02
C THR A 209 9.05 9.69 4.00
N VAL A 210 8.75 9.81 2.71
CA VAL A 210 9.64 9.39 1.61
C VAL A 210 10.02 10.60 0.78
N SER A 211 11.28 10.67 0.36
CA SER A 211 11.82 11.82 -0.39
C SER A 211 11.27 11.92 -1.83
N ASN A 212 10.70 10.85 -2.37
CA ASN A 212 10.10 10.78 -3.70
C ASN A 212 8.57 10.68 -3.66
N ALA A 213 7.93 11.19 -2.59
CA ALA A 213 6.48 11.08 -2.41
C ALA A 213 5.69 11.65 -3.59
N GLU A 214 6.15 12.76 -4.18
CA GLU A 214 5.50 13.42 -5.32
C GLU A 214 5.54 12.58 -6.61
N GLU A 215 6.70 12.00 -6.94
CA GLU A 215 6.85 11.13 -8.11
C GLU A 215 5.99 9.88 -7.96
N PHE A 216 6.03 9.26 -6.78
CA PHE A 216 5.21 8.09 -6.47
C PHE A 216 3.71 8.43 -6.54
N ALA A 217 3.32 9.58 -6.00
CA ALA A 217 1.95 10.08 -6.06
C ALA A 217 1.47 10.26 -7.51
N GLN A 218 2.28 10.90 -8.35
CA GLN A 218 1.96 11.13 -9.75
C GLN A 218 1.80 9.81 -10.52
N TRP A 219 2.70 8.86 -10.30
CA TRP A 219 2.60 7.52 -10.88
C TRP A 219 1.33 6.79 -10.40
N LEU A 220 1.05 6.81 -9.10
CA LEU A 220 -0.12 6.15 -8.52
C LEU A 220 -1.43 6.72 -9.09
N VAL A 221 -1.53 8.05 -9.20
CA VAL A 221 -2.68 8.74 -9.84
C VAL A 221 -2.80 8.34 -11.31
N THR A 222 -1.67 8.19 -12.02
CA THR A 222 -1.68 7.77 -13.43
C THR A 222 -2.23 6.34 -13.59
N VAL A 223 -1.84 5.42 -12.70
CA VAL A 223 -2.23 4.00 -12.77
C VAL A 223 -3.63 3.75 -12.20
N ARG A 224 -4.02 4.46 -11.12
CA ARG A 224 -5.26 4.20 -10.36
C ARG A 224 -6.34 5.27 -10.51
N GLY A 225 -6.05 6.39 -11.16
CA GLY A 225 -6.99 7.50 -11.32
C GLY A 225 -7.20 8.28 -10.02
N HIS A 226 -8.46 8.45 -9.61
CA HIS A 226 -8.89 9.30 -8.49
C HIS A 226 -8.24 8.88 -7.15
N THR A 227 -7.07 9.45 -6.86
CA THR A 227 -6.28 9.18 -5.65
C THR A 227 -5.90 10.50 -5.00
N ARG A 228 -6.28 10.67 -3.72
CA ARG A 228 -5.90 11.81 -2.90
C ARG A 228 -4.51 11.63 -2.33
N VAL A 229 -3.64 12.64 -2.47
CA VAL A 229 -2.27 12.63 -1.95
C VAL A 229 -2.21 13.52 -0.73
N ILE A 230 -1.84 12.96 0.42
CA ILE A 230 -1.89 13.59 1.73
C ILE A 230 -0.50 13.47 2.36
N LEU A 231 0.17 14.60 2.50
CA LEU A 231 1.50 14.71 3.06
C LEU A 231 1.41 15.43 4.40
N SER A 232 1.96 14.81 5.44
CA SER A 232 2.08 15.42 6.77
C SER A 232 3.51 15.30 7.24
N GLU A 233 4.14 16.41 7.58
CA GLU A 233 5.50 16.42 8.16
C GLU A 233 5.48 16.49 9.69
N HIS A 234 4.30 16.70 10.28
CA HIS A 234 4.16 16.86 11.72
C HIS A 234 4.42 15.54 12.44
N ARG A 235 5.35 15.56 13.42
CA ARG A 235 5.62 14.44 14.30
C ARG A 235 4.99 14.68 15.68
N PRO A 236 3.91 13.95 16.06
CA PRO A 236 3.21 14.20 17.32
C PRO A 236 4.08 14.00 18.55
N VAL A 237 5.03 13.05 18.49
CA VAL A 237 6.02 12.83 19.56
C VAL A 237 7.39 13.27 19.06
N PRO A 238 7.91 14.44 19.50
CA PRO A 238 9.21 14.93 19.05
C PRO A 238 10.33 13.94 19.43
N LEU A 239 11.38 13.92 18.62
CA LEU A 239 12.58 13.11 18.87
C LEU A 239 13.75 14.05 19.17
N TRP A 240 14.60 13.65 20.11
CA TRP A 240 15.87 14.31 20.41
C TRP A 240 17.00 13.33 20.13
N GLN A 241 17.89 13.70 19.22
CA GLN A 241 18.98 12.83 18.80
C GLN A 241 20.16 12.97 19.75
N HIS A 242 20.74 11.84 20.14
CA HIS A 242 21.90 11.81 21.02
C HIS A 242 22.95 10.80 20.53
N VAL A 243 24.22 11.06 20.86
CA VAL A 243 25.34 10.15 20.62
C VAL A 243 25.94 9.72 21.96
N LEU A 244 26.07 8.42 22.18
CA LEU A 244 26.79 7.89 23.34
C LEU A 244 28.26 7.68 22.98
N ALA A 245 29.16 8.41 23.63
CA ALA A 245 30.60 8.21 23.49
C ALA A 245 31.29 8.30 24.86
N ASP A 246 32.22 7.38 25.13
CA ASP A 246 32.91 7.24 26.42
C ASP A 246 31.96 7.34 27.64
N ARG A 247 30.84 6.61 27.57
CA ARG A 247 29.76 6.60 28.59
C ARG A 247 29.05 7.94 28.82
N THR A 248 29.30 8.94 27.98
CA THR A 248 28.63 10.24 28.02
C THR A 248 27.66 10.37 26.85
N LEU A 249 26.46 10.84 27.12
CA LEU A 249 25.43 11.09 26.11
C LEU A 249 25.54 12.55 25.65
N TYR A 250 25.79 12.77 24.37
CA TYR A 250 25.93 14.08 23.74
C TYR A 250 24.69 14.39 22.91
N ASP A 251 24.12 15.57 23.09
CA ASP A 251 23.01 16.04 22.25
C ASP A 251 23.52 16.34 20.83
N LEU A 252 22.82 15.84 19.81
CA LEU A 252 23.12 16.10 18.41
C LEU A 252 22.49 17.42 17.93
N ASP A 253 21.37 17.82 18.53
CA ASP A 253 20.55 18.95 18.12
C ASP A 253 20.75 20.15 19.05
N GLY A 254 21.89 20.85 18.93
CA GLY A 254 22.17 22.03 19.74
C GLY A 254 23.62 22.54 19.73
N ARG A 255 24.01 23.25 20.80
CA ARG A 255 25.34 23.87 21.02
C ARG A 255 26.50 22.88 21.32
N LEU A 256 26.31 21.59 21.07
CA LEU A 256 27.26 20.51 21.39
C LEU A 256 27.93 19.88 20.18
N GLY A 257 27.67 20.40 18.97
CA GLY A 257 28.44 20.03 17.78
C GLY A 257 29.95 20.21 17.97
N ASP A 258 30.39 21.19 18.78
CA ASP A 258 31.81 21.47 18.97
C ASP A 258 32.50 20.52 19.97
N ASP A 259 31.85 20.13 21.07
CA ASP A 259 32.40 19.15 22.03
C ASP A 259 32.51 17.75 21.39
N LEU A 260 31.49 17.33 20.63
CA LEU A 260 31.53 16.08 19.88
C LEU A 260 32.58 16.13 18.76
N ARG A 261 32.74 17.27 18.06
CA ARG A 261 33.83 17.49 17.09
C ARG A 261 35.19 17.42 17.77
N GLN A 262 35.35 17.97 18.98
CA GLN A 262 36.60 17.95 19.73
C GLN A 262 36.96 16.52 20.15
N LEU A 263 35.97 15.75 20.61
CA LEU A 263 36.12 14.32 20.88
C LEU A 263 36.53 13.54 19.62
N LEU A 264 35.85 13.77 18.48
CA LEU A 264 36.14 13.12 17.20
C LEU A 264 37.50 13.51 16.61
N ARG A 265 38.01 14.71 16.91
CA ARG A 265 39.34 15.18 16.50
C ARG A 265 40.49 14.61 17.35
N GLY A 266 40.20 13.78 18.35
CA GLY A 266 41.21 13.18 19.21
C GLY A 266 41.88 14.18 20.16
N GLU A 267 41.33 15.39 20.28
CA GLU A 267 41.81 16.39 21.24
C GLU A 267 41.28 16.02 22.63
N ARG A 268 42.01 15.16 23.33
CA ARG A 268 41.85 14.97 24.77
C ARG A 268 42.19 16.29 25.49
N ALA A 269 41.23 17.20 25.59
CA ALA A 269 41.33 18.40 26.42
C ALA A 269 40.16 18.45 27.41
N ALA A 270 40.39 17.89 28.59
CA ALA A 270 39.80 18.28 29.87
C ALA A 270 38.30 18.65 29.88
N VAL A 271 37.41 17.65 29.83
CA VAL A 271 36.07 17.80 30.41
C VAL A 271 36.23 17.76 31.93
N ARG A 272 36.39 18.94 32.52
CA ARG A 272 36.41 19.13 33.97
C ARG A 272 35.02 18.80 34.52
N ALA A 273 35.00 17.95 35.52
CA ALA A 273 33.82 17.54 36.26
C ALA A 273 32.91 18.73 36.64
N VAL A 274 31.64 18.63 36.33
CA VAL A 274 30.61 19.29 37.13
C VAL A 274 30.40 18.38 38.34
N ALA A 275 31.08 18.75 39.43
CA ALA A 275 30.74 18.32 40.77
C ALA A 275 29.78 19.35 41.37
N GLU A 276 28.79 18.80 42.10
CA GLU A 276 27.68 19.43 42.86
C GLU A 276 26.39 19.72 42.08
#